data_AF-A0A196MED1-F1
#
_entry.id   AF-A0A196MED1-F1
#
_cell.length_a   1.000
_cell.length_b   1.000
_cell.length_c   1.000
_cell.angle_alpha   90.00
_cell.angle_beta   90.00
_cell.angle_gamma   90.00
#
_symmetry.space_group_name_H-M   'P 1'
#
loop_
_entity.id
_entity.type
_entity.pdbx_description
1 polymer ?
#
loop_
_entity_poly.entity_id
_entity_poly.type
_entity_poly.pdbx_seq_one_letter_code
_entity_poly.pdbx_strand_id
1 'polypeptide(L)'
;MPRYTEASLETAACLWEAVLDLRDNPRTDPDAIGLALMIRKACDAIGTASLRMTVIGWTDAVEADWRAVEHDYPLCFDWDFVPGWIIDHVDLADPMLPTVRSRGGGMEAVEAGALPSAGQELQP
;
A
#
# COMPACT_ATOMS: atom_id res chain seq x y z
N MET A 1 -17.26 2.54 -19.55
CA MET A 1 -17.35 2.17 -18.11
C MET A 1 -16.33 1.07 -17.86
N PRO A 2 -15.51 1.17 -16.81
CA PRO A 2 -14.65 0.07 -16.39
C PRO A 2 -15.50 -1.18 -16.14
N ARG A 3 -14.99 -2.36 -16.49
CA ARG A 3 -15.59 -3.64 -16.11
C ARG A 3 -14.82 -4.17 -14.91
N TYR A 4 -15.47 -4.19 -13.75
CA TYR A 4 -14.92 -4.78 -12.54
C TYR A 4 -15.25 -6.27 -12.50
N THR A 5 -14.33 -7.07 -11.98
CA THR A 5 -14.60 -8.48 -11.69
C THR A 5 -15.28 -8.61 -10.34
N GLU A 6 -15.98 -9.72 -10.08
CA GLU A 6 -16.53 -10.03 -8.76
C GLU A 6 -15.45 -10.01 -7.67
N ALA A 7 -14.28 -10.60 -7.96
CA ALA A 7 -13.14 -10.60 -7.05
C ALA A 7 -12.62 -9.19 -6.72
N SER A 8 -12.60 -8.29 -7.70
CA SER A 8 -12.18 -6.89 -7.48
C SER A 8 -13.20 -6.11 -6.65
N LEU A 9 -14.49 -6.40 -6.82
CA LEU A 9 -15.54 -5.80 -6.00
C LEU A 9 -15.48 -6.32 -4.56
N GLU A 10 -15.20 -7.62 -4.38
CA GLU A 10 -14.97 -8.23 -3.07
C GLU A 10 -13.75 -7.60 -2.38
N THR A 11 -12.64 -7.47 -3.09
CA THR A 11 -11.42 -6.82 -2.57
C THR A 11 -11.69 -5.39 -2.12
N ALA A 12 -12.42 -4.61 -2.93
CA ALA A 12 -12.83 -3.26 -2.57
C ALA A 12 -13.72 -3.22 -1.32
N ALA A 13 -14.63 -4.21 -1.15
CA ALA A 13 -15.46 -4.34 0.03
C ALA A 13 -14.62 -4.68 1.28
N CYS A 14 -13.74 -5.70 1.20
CA CYS A 14 -12.83 -6.07 2.27
C CYS A 14 -11.93 -4.90 2.70
N LEU A 15 -11.38 -4.14 1.74
CA LEU A 15 -10.59 -2.94 2.02
C LEU A 15 -11.37 -1.91 2.85
N TRP A 16 -12.61 -1.63 2.45
CA TRP A 16 -13.43 -0.66 3.16
C TRP A 16 -13.84 -1.16 4.55
N GLU A 17 -14.22 -2.43 4.68
CA GLU A 17 -14.52 -3.03 5.97
C GLU A 17 -13.31 -3.02 6.91
N ALA A 18 -12.13 -3.39 6.43
CA ALA A 18 -10.90 -3.37 7.21
C ALA A 18 -10.58 -1.95 7.72
N VAL A 19 -10.74 -0.91 6.90
CA VAL A 19 -10.53 0.47 7.34
C VAL A 19 -11.54 0.87 8.44
N LEU A 20 -12.79 0.45 8.32
CA LEU A 20 -13.80 0.70 9.37
C LEU A 20 -13.47 -0.03 10.66
N ASP A 21 -13.05 -1.29 10.58
CA ASP A 21 -12.70 -2.09 11.75
C ASP A 21 -11.45 -1.54 12.45
N LEU A 22 -10.39 -1.21 11.70
CA LEU A 22 -9.19 -0.54 12.24
C LEU A 22 -9.52 0.80 12.91
N ARG A 23 -10.53 1.52 12.42
CA ARG A 23 -11.00 2.78 13.00
C ARG A 23 -11.79 2.53 14.29
N ASP A 24 -12.77 1.65 14.25
CA ASP A 24 -13.83 1.57 15.27
C ASP A 24 -13.53 0.53 16.36
N ASN A 25 -12.73 -0.49 16.05
CA ASN A 25 -12.36 -1.58 16.94
C ASN A 25 -10.83 -1.73 17.10
N PRO A 26 -10.07 -0.67 17.43
CA PRO A 26 -8.63 -0.80 17.60
C PRO A 26 -8.30 -1.75 18.76
N ARG A 27 -7.25 -2.55 18.57
CA ARG A 27 -6.59 -3.26 19.66
C ARG A 27 -6.09 -2.26 20.70
N THR A 28 -5.87 -2.74 21.92
CA THR A 28 -5.54 -1.89 23.07
C THR A 28 -4.09 -1.42 23.11
N ASP A 29 -3.25 -1.84 22.16
CA ASP A 29 -1.88 -1.37 22.05
C ASP A 29 -1.81 0.07 21.49
N PRO A 30 -0.77 0.85 21.85
CA PRO A 30 -0.68 2.25 21.46
C PRO A 30 -0.63 2.48 19.95
N ASP A 31 -0.03 1.57 19.18
CA ASP A 31 0.15 1.71 17.74
C ASP A 31 -1.20 1.55 17.03
N ALA A 32 -1.99 0.54 17.42
CA ALA A 32 -3.36 0.35 16.92
C ALA A 32 -4.27 1.55 17.25
N ILE A 33 -4.19 2.10 18.46
CA ILE A 33 -4.93 3.30 18.85
C ILE A 33 -4.49 4.51 18.00
N GLY A 34 -3.18 4.66 17.79
CA GLY A 34 -2.59 5.70 16.95
C GLY A 34 -3.11 5.63 15.51
N LEU A 35 -3.12 4.44 14.92
CA LEU A 35 -3.66 4.19 13.60
C LEU A 35 -5.14 4.56 13.50
N ALA A 36 -5.96 4.12 14.45
CA ALA A 36 -7.38 4.45 14.49
C ALA A 36 -7.63 5.97 14.56
N LEU A 37 -6.79 6.71 15.29
CA LEU A 37 -6.83 8.17 15.34
C LEU A 37 -6.44 8.81 14.01
N MET A 38 -5.46 8.27 13.28
CA MET A 38 -5.10 8.76 11.94
C MET A 38 -6.26 8.54 10.95
N ILE A 39 -6.91 7.38 10.97
CA ILE A 39 -8.06 7.10 10.10
C ILE A 39 -9.24 8.04 10.44
N ARG A 40 -9.51 8.29 11.73
CA ARG A 40 -10.52 9.28 12.16
C ARG A 40 -10.20 10.67 11.65
N LYS A 41 -8.95 11.13 11.76
CA LYS A 41 -8.53 12.44 11.23
C LYS A 41 -8.75 12.53 9.72
N ALA A 42 -8.48 11.48 8.95
CA ALA A 42 -8.77 11.46 7.52
C ALA A 42 -10.29 11.53 7.25
N CYS A 43 -11.11 10.80 8.00
CA CYS A 43 -12.57 10.92 7.93
C CYS A 43 -13.05 12.36 8.20
N ASP A 44 -12.50 13.02 9.23
CA ASP A 44 -12.86 14.40 9.58
C ASP A 44 -12.41 15.41 8.52
N ALA A 45 -11.27 15.15 7.87
CA ALA A 45 -10.65 16.07 6.92
C ALA A 45 -11.29 16.04 5.52
N ILE A 46 -11.55 14.85 4.97
CA ILE A 46 -12.06 14.69 3.59
C ILE A 46 -13.48 14.11 3.51
N GLY A 47 -14.03 13.68 4.64
CA GLY A 47 -15.33 13.02 4.73
C GLY A 47 -15.26 11.53 4.40
N THR A 48 -16.10 10.73 5.07
CA THR A 48 -16.16 9.26 4.92
C THR A 48 -16.40 8.82 3.47
N ALA A 49 -17.23 9.54 2.71
CA ALA A 49 -17.51 9.19 1.32
C ALA A 49 -16.28 9.33 0.42
N SER A 50 -15.50 10.40 0.59
CA SER A 50 -14.26 10.63 -0.17
C SER A 50 -13.19 9.63 0.26
N LEU A 51 -13.03 9.40 1.57
CA LEU A 51 -12.08 8.42 2.08
C LEU A 51 -12.38 7.02 1.52
N ARG A 52 -13.65 6.61 1.46
CA ARG A 52 -14.04 5.34 0.85
C ARG A 52 -13.58 5.24 -0.60
N MET A 53 -13.74 6.31 -1.40
CA MET A 53 -13.28 6.32 -2.80
C MET A 53 -11.75 6.18 -2.91
N THR A 54 -11.00 6.79 -1.99
CA THR A 54 -9.54 6.61 -1.91
C THR A 54 -9.18 5.16 -1.57
N VAL A 55 -9.80 4.60 -0.53
CA VAL A 55 -9.52 3.24 -0.03
C VAL A 55 -9.81 2.18 -1.09
N ILE A 56 -10.98 2.21 -1.72
CA ILE A 56 -11.31 1.23 -2.78
C ILE A 56 -10.42 1.41 -4.02
N GLY A 57 -9.81 2.59 -4.20
CA GLY A 57 -8.81 2.84 -5.23
C GLY A 57 -7.52 2.04 -5.04
N TRP A 58 -7.29 1.43 -3.88
CA TRP A 58 -6.13 0.58 -3.61
C TRP A 58 -6.31 -0.88 -4.04
N THR A 59 -7.48 -1.23 -4.60
CA THR A 59 -7.84 -2.60 -5.01
C THR A 59 -6.75 -3.28 -5.83
N ASP A 60 -6.27 -2.64 -6.90
CA ASP A 60 -5.26 -3.24 -7.78
C ASP A 60 -3.93 -3.50 -7.06
N ALA A 61 -3.54 -2.65 -6.11
CA ALA A 61 -2.31 -2.81 -5.34
C ALA A 61 -2.41 -3.98 -4.37
N VAL A 62 -3.53 -4.10 -3.65
CA VAL A 62 -3.81 -5.22 -2.76
C VAL A 62 -3.87 -6.54 -3.52
N GLU A 63 -4.57 -6.58 -4.67
CA GLU A 63 -4.63 -7.79 -5.50
C GLU A 63 -3.25 -8.20 -6.02
N ALA A 64 -2.41 -7.24 -6.40
CA ALA A 64 -1.06 -7.51 -6.87
C ALA A 64 -0.19 -8.13 -5.77
N ASP A 65 -0.24 -7.57 -4.55
CA ASP A 65 0.53 -8.09 -3.42
C ASP A 65 -0.04 -9.42 -2.91
N TRP A 66 -1.36 -9.61 -2.95
CA TRP A 66 -1.99 -10.88 -2.61
C TRP A 66 -1.54 -12.00 -3.55
N ARG A 67 -1.61 -11.79 -4.87
CA ARG A 67 -1.15 -12.78 -5.87
C ARG A 67 0.31 -13.19 -5.69
N ALA A 68 1.15 -12.32 -5.12
CA ALA A 68 2.54 -12.62 -4.87
C ALA A 68 2.76 -13.58 -3.69
N VAL A 69 1.78 -13.72 -2.78
CA VAL A 69 1.92 -14.51 -1.55
C VAL A 69 0.80 -15.54 -1.32
N GLU A 70 -0.28 -15.52 -2.10
CA GLU A 70 -1.52 -16.27 -1.83
C GLU A 70 -1.33 -17.79 -1.67
N HIS A 71 -0.29 -18.36 -2.29
CA HIS A 71 0.02 -19.79 -2.18
C HIS A 71 0.71 -20.17 -0.88
N ASP A 72 1.43 -19.24 -0.25
CA ASP A 72 2.25 -19.48 0.94
C ASP A 72 1.71 -18.74 2.18
N TYR A 73 0.70 -17.89 2.02
CA TYR A 73 0.11 -17.13 3.10
C TYR A 73 -0.78 -18.03 3.97
N PRO A 74 -0.49 -18.21 5.28
CA PRO A 74 -1.13 -19.22 6.11
C PRO A 74 -2.52 -18.84 6.64
N LEU A 75 -2.96 -17.61 6.39
CA LEU A 75 -4.17 -17.00 6.97
C LEU A 75 -5.13 -16.53 5.87
N CYS A 76 -6.30 -16.00 6.23
CA CYS A 76 -7.30 -15.62 5.22
C CYS A 76 -7.07 -14.22 4.64
N PHE A 77 -7.64 -13.99 3.46
CA PHE A 77 -7.47 -12.74 2.73
C PHE A 77 -8.14 -11.55 3.45
N ASP A 78 -9.38 -11.72 3.87
CA ASP A 78 -10.27 -10.68 4.38
C ASP A 78 -9.92 -10.20 5.80
N TRP A 79 -9.72 -11.12 6.74
CA TRP A 79 -9.49 -10.78 8.16
C TRP A 79 -8.02 -10.60 8.54
N ASP A 80 -7.11 -11.22 7.80
CA ASP A 80 -5.69 -11.22 8.15
C ASP A 80 -4.86 -10.41 7.15
N PHE A 81 -4.92 -10.77 5.86
CA PHE A 81 -4.06 -10.14 4.85
C PHE A 81 -4.41 -8.66 4.63
N VAL A 82 -5.67 -8.34 4.34
CA VAL A 82 -6.09 -6.97 3.97
C VAL A 82 -5.82 -5.95 5.10
N PRO A 83 -6.20 -6.20 6.37
CA PRO A 83 -5.88 -5.28 7.47
C PRO A 83 -4.37 -5.12 7.67
N GLY A 84 -3.61 -6.22 7.60
CA GLY A 84 -2.15 -6.19 7.70
C GLY A 84 -1.51 -5.38 6.56
N TRP A 85 -2.01 -5.57 5.34
CA TRP A 85 -1.55 -4.82 4.17
C TRP A 85 -1.75 -3.32 4.35
N ILE A 86 -2.92 -2.88 4.86
CA ILE A 86 -3.20 -1.46 5.13
C ILE A 86 -2.18 -0.89 6.12
N ILE A 87 -1.91 -1.59 7.22
CA ILE A 87 -0.97 -1.16 8.27
C ILE A 87 0.43 -0.95 7.68
N ASP A 88 0.88 -1.87 6.83
CA ASP A 88 2.25 -1.89 6.32
C ASP A 88 2.46 -0.99 5.09
N HIS A 89 1.43 -0.82 4.25
CA HIS A 89 1.58 -0.22 2.92
C HIS A 89 0.88 1.12 2.76
N VAL A 90 0.01 1.55 3.68
CA VAL A 90 -0.67 2.84 3.57
C VAL A 90 -0.01 3.89 4.46
N ASP A 91 0.30 5.04 3.87
CA ASP A 91 0.65 6.24 4.60
C ASP A 91 -0.60 7.07 4.91
N LEU A 92 -0.80 7.34 6.20
CA LEU A 92 -1.91 8.11 6.76
C LEU A 92 -1.43 9.37 7.48
N ALA A 93 -0.16 9.77 7.30
CA ALA A 93 0.41 10.93 7.97
C ALA A 93 -0.28 12.25 7.52
N ASP A 94 -0.60 12.36 6.23
CA ASP A 94 -1.44 13.44 5.70
C ASP A 94 -2.92 13.02 5.69
N PRO A 95 -3.77 13.60 6.57
CA PRO A 95 -5.19 13.25 6.63
C PRO A 95 -5.97 13.67 5.37
N MET A 96 -5.44 14.58 4.55
CA MET A 96 -6.05 14.97 3.28
C MET A 96 -5.71 14.01 2.14
N LEU A 97 -4.62 13.25 2.28
CA LEU A 97 -4.06 12.43 1.22
C LEU A 97 -3.52 11.07 1.71
N PRO A 98 -4.39 10.16 2.17
CA PRO A 98 -4.03 8.75 2.37
C PRO A 98 -3.49 8.13 1.08
N THR A 99 -2.28 7.56 1.11
CA THR A 99 -1.62 7.03 -0.09
C THR A 99 -0.96 5.68 0.15
N VAL A 100 -0.92 4.85 -0.88
CA VAL A 100 -0.10 3.64 -0.86
C VAL A 100 1.37 4.06 -0.98
N ARG A 101 2.20 3.63 -0.03
CA ARG A 101 3.63 3.87 -0.04
C ARG A 101 4.20 3.34 -1.35
N SER A 102 4.84 4.22 -2.13
CA SER A 102 5.55 3.78 -3.32
C SER A 102 6.67 2.84 -2.89
N ARG A 103 6.60 1.57 -3.32
CA ARG A 103 7.72 0.63 -3.18
C ARG A 103 8.89 1.28 -3.91
N GLY A 104 9.87 1.79 -3.16
CA GLY A 104 10.93 2.63 -3.70
C GLY A 104 11.51 2.03 -4.99
N GLY A 105 11.38 2.75 -6.10
CA GLY A 105 12.05 2.44 -7.36
C GLY A 105 13.55 2.64 -7.21
N GLY A 106 14.20 1.72 -6.50
CA GLY A 106 15.66 1.64 -6.37
C GLY A 106 16.26 0.81 -7.49
N MET A 107 16.08 1.23 -8.74
CA MET A 107 16.93 0.87 -9.87
C MET A 107 17.16 2.12 -10.72
N GLU A 108 17.76 3.15 -10.13
CA GLU A 108 18.70 3.95 -10.91
C GLU A 108 19.92 3.06 -11.13
N ALA A 109 19.90 2.30 -12.23
CA ALA A 109 21.13 1.88 -12.86
C ALA A 109 21.87 3.15 -13.27
N VAL A 110 22.71 3.64 -12.36
CA VAL A 110 23.77 4.58 -12.72
C VAL A 110 24.64 3.78 -13.69
N GLU A 111 24.41 3.97 -15.00
CA GLU A 111 25.37 3.57 -16.01
C GLU A 111 26.68 4.24 -15.62
N ALA A 112 27.58 3.43 -15.06
CA ALA A 112 28.94 3.83 -14.79
C ALA A 112 29.53 4.29 -16.12
N GLY A 113 29.66 5.61 -16.25
CA GLY A 113 30.21 6.25 -17.43
C GLY A 113 31.48 5.56 -17.87
N ALA A 114 31.51 5.20 -19.15
CA ALA A 114 32.71 4.75 -19.82
C ALA A 114 33.81 5.81 -19.64
N LEU A 115 34.81 5.49 -18.82
CA LEU A 115 36.06 6.23 -18.77
C LEU A 115 36.82 5.98 -20.08
N PRO A 116 37.31 7.01 -20.78
CA PRO A 116 38.20 6.79 -21.91
C PRO A 116 39.54 6.27 -21.39
N SER A 117 39.92 5.06 -21.78
CA SER A 117 41.26 4.51 -21.53
C SER A 117 42.31 5.37 -22.24
N ALA A 118 43.04 6.15 -21.46
CA ALA A 118 44.27 6.79 -21.90
C ALA A 118 45.32 5.71 -22.20
N GLY A 119 45.89 5.75 -23.40
CA GLY A 119 46.92 4.81 -23.82
C GLY A 119 48.22 4.97 -23.03
N GLN A 120 48.84 3.83 -22.72
CA GLN A 120 50.30 3.68 -22.78
C GLN A 120 50.65 2.20 -22.59
N GLU A 121 51.03 1.52 -23.67
CA GLU A 121 52.02 0.44 -23.56
C GLU A 121 53.10 0.66 -24.62
N LEU A 122 54.30 0.91 -24.10
CA LEU A 122 55.58 0.87 -24.78
C LEU A 122 55.85 -0.54 -25.28
N GLN A 123 56.31 -0.69 -26.52
CA GLN A 123 57.08 -1.85 -26.95
C GLN A 123 58.25 -1.40 -27.84
N PRO A 124 59.36 -2.17 -27.83
CA PRO A 124 60.73 -1.67 -28.02
C PRO A 124 61.14 -1.35 -29.46
#